data_AF-A0A9E3LQV9-F1
#
_entry.id   AF-A0A9E3LQV9-F1
#
_cell.length_a   1.000
_cell.length_b   1.000
_cell.length_c   1.000
_cell.angle_alpha   90.00
_cell.angle_beta   90.00
_cell.angle_gamma   90.00
#
_symmetry.space_group_name_H-M   'P 1'
#
loop_
_entity.id
_entity.type
_entity.pdbx_description
1 polymer ?
#
loop_
_entity_poly.entity_id
_entity_poly.type
_entity_poly.pdbx_seq_one_letter_code
_entity_poly.pdbx_strand_id
1 'polypeptide(L)'
;MPPCPLDGVAPHQCVVRRRLRHAAQLLMRGDLSITGIAFEAGFGDLSIFVRSLHRATGQSPHQIRATARGERKLRQAPRLAEGA
;
A
#
# COMPACT_ATOMS: atom_id res chain seq x y z
N MET A 1 20.41 0.68 13.88
CA MET A 1 19.47 -0.24 13.21
C MET A 1 20.04 -1.65 13.37
N PRO A 2 19.46 -2.52 14.21
CA PRO A 2 20.10 -3.78 14.59
C PRO A 2 20.03 -4.81 13.45
N PRO A 3 20.99 -5.76 13.39
CA PRO A 3 21.10 -6.77 12.33
C PRO A 3 20.06 -7.89 12.50
N CYS A 4 19.54 -8.41 11.39
CA CYS A 4 18.57 -9.50 11.37
C CYS A 4 19.26 -10.86 11.67
N PRO A 5 18.71 -11.72 12.54
CA PRO A 5 19.25 -13.06 12.78
C PRO A 5 18.91 -13.99 11.62
N LEU A 6 19.90 -14.80 11.24
CA LEU A 6 19.89 -15.78 10.15
C LEU A 6 19.15 -17.08 10.54
N ASP A 7 18.02 -16.96 11.23
CA ASP A 7 17.23 -18.11 11.69
C ASP A 7 15.86 -18.10 10.99
N GLY A 8 15.77 -18.80 9.86
CA GLY A 8 14.51 -19.39 9.40
C GLY A 8 13.42 -18.48 8.83
N VAL A 9 13.62 -17.17 8.68
CA VAL A 9 12.70 -16.35 7.90
C VAL A 9 12.95 -16.64 6.43
N ALA A 10 12.19 -17.59 5.89
CA ALA A 10 12.36 -18.06 4.53
C ALA A 10 12.53 -16.87 3.56
N PRO A 11 13.63 -16.79 2.78
CA PRO A 11 14.04 -15.58 2.07
C PRO A 11 12.94 -15.00 1.16
N HIS A 12 12.05 -15.86 0.68
CA HIS A 12 10.87 -15.47 -0.08
C HIS A 12 9.91 -14.54 0.70
N GLN A 13 9.74 -14.73 2.01
CA GLN A 13 8.86 -13.93 2.86
C GLN A 13 9.38 -12.50 3.04
N CYS A 14 10.71 -12.32 3.10
CA CYS A 14 11.33 -11.00 3.17
C CYS A 14 11.12 -10.22 1.88
N VAL A 15 11.28 -10.87 0.72
CA VAL A 15 11.07 -10.24 -0.59
C VAL A 15 9.61 -9.84 -0.78
N VAL A 16 8.66 -10.73 -0.45
CA VAL A 16 7.22 -10.44 -0.56
C VAL A 16 6.84 -9.27 0.34
N ARG A 17 7.29 -9.25 1.60
CA ARG A 17 7.04 -8.11 2.51
C ARG A 17 7.58 -6.79 1.97
N ARG A 18 8.77 -6.79 1.36
CA ARG A 18 9.36 -5.59 0.77
C ARG A 18 8.55 -5.09 -0.44
N ARG A 19 8.12 -6.01 -1.32
CA ARG A 19 7.24 -5.70 -2.46
C ARG A 19 5.91 -5.11 -2.01
N LEU A 20 5.29 -5.68 -0.97
CA LEU A 20 4.02 -5.19 -0.43
C LEU A 20 4.15 -3.80 0.22
N ARG A 21 5.26 -3.53 0.93
CA ARG A 21 5.54 -2.17 1.43
C ARG A 21 5.68 -1.16 0.31
N HIS A 22 6.37 -1.52 -0.78
CA HIS A 22 6.49 -0.64 -1.95
C HIS A 22 5.14 -0.39 -2.62
N ALA A 23 4.33 -1.43 -2.81
CA ALA A 23 2.98 -1.31 -3.36
C ALA A 23 2.07 -0.40 -2.51
N ALA A 24 2.15 -0.49 -1.18
CA ALA A 24 1.40 0.38 -0.28
C ALA A 24 1.79 1.87 -0.44
N GLN A 25 3.07 2.17 -0.63
CA GLN A 25 3.53 3.54 -0.90
C GLN A 25 2.97 4.08 -2.23
N LEU A 26 2.94 3.25 -3.27
CA LEU A 26 2.37 3.63 -4.57
C LEU A 26 0.85 3.85 -4.48
N LEU A 27 0.15 3.02 -3.70
CA LEU A 27 -1.30 3.17 -3.46
C LEU A 27 -1.62 4.49 -2.74
N MET A 28 -0.77 4.91 -1.80
CA MET A 28 -0.92 6.17 -1.08
C MET A 28 -0.68 7.40 -1.96
N ARG A 29 0.28 7.33 -2.89
CA ARG A 29 0.49 8.39 -3.89
C ARG A 29 -0.70 8.53 -4.83
N GLY A 30 -1.24 7.39 -5.28
CA GLY A 30 -2.44 7.34 -6.12
C GLY A 30 -2.21 7.74 -7.57
N ASP A 31 -0.95 7.77 -8.02
CA ASP A 31 -0.53 8.13 -9.38
C ASP A 31 -0.76 7.00 -10.39
N LEU A 32 -0.73 5.74 -9.93
CA LEU A 32 -0.86 4.54 -10.76
C LEU A 32 -2.21 3.82 -10.53
N SER A 33 -2.65 3.05 -11.52
CA SER A 33 -3.79 2.12 -11.38
C SER A 33 -3.41 0.94 -10.48
N ILE A 34 -4.40 0.27 -9.86
CA ILE A 34 -4.12 -0.88 -8.97
C ILE A 34 -3.38 -1.98 -9.74
N THR A 35 -3.72 -2.19 -11.01
CA THR A 35 -3.03 -3.13 -11.90
C THR A 35 -1.58 -2.71 -12.17
N GLY A 36 -1.33 -1.43 -12.47
CA GLY A 36 0.03 -0.92 -12.65
C GLY A 36 0.88 -1.09 -11.39
N ILE A 37 0.31 -0.82 -10.22
CA ILE A 37 0.98 -1.01 -8.93
C ILE A 37 1.36 -2.48 -8.69
N ALA A 38 0.50 -3.43 -9.09
CA ALA A 38 0.80 -4.85 -8.98
C ALA A 38 2.05 -5.22 -9.81
N PHE A 39 2.10 -4.78 -11.07
CA PHE A 39 3.25 -5.03 -11.94
C PHE A 39 4.51 -4.31 -11.44
N GLU A 40 4.41 -3.05 -11.02
CA GLU A 40 5.53 -2.27 -10.48
C GLU A 40 6.11 -2.91 -9.21
N ALA A 41 5.25 -3.48 -8.36
CA ALA A 41 5.65 -4.21 -7.17
C ALA A 41 6.21 -5.61 -7.46
N GLY A 42 6.23 -6.04 -8.73
CA GLY A 42 6.77 -7.32 -9.18
C GLY A 42 5.80 -8.48 -8.99
N PHE A 43 4.49 -8.24 -9.03
CA PHE A 43 3.48 -9.29 -9.12
C PHE A 43 3.09 -9.49 -10.59
N GLY A 44 3.04 -10.75 -11.03
CA GLY A 44 2.60 -11.10 -12.39
C GLY A 44 1.08 -10.99 -12.58
N ASP A 45 0.32 -11.03 -11.48
CA ASP A 45 -1.14 -11.04 -11.50
C ASP A 45 -1.77 -10.20 -10.39
N LEU A 46 -2.81 -9.46 -10.77
CA LEU A 46 -3.61 -8.65 -9.86
C LEU A 46 -4.26 -9.51 -8.76
N SER A 47 -4.77 -10.69 -9.11
CA SER A 47 -5.46 -11.58 -8.16
C SER A 47 -4.52 -12.14 -7.08
N ILE A 48 -3.25 -12.38 -7.42
CA ILE A 48 -2.22 -12.79 -6.45
C ILE A 48 -1.84 -11.60 -5.58
N PHE A 49 -1.60 -10.44 -6.20
CA PHE A 49 -1.30 -9.20 -5.50
C PHE A 49 -2.35 -8.84 -4.45
N VAL A 50 -3.63 -8.81 -4.82
CA VAL A 50 -4.73 -8.45 -3.92
C VAL A 50 -4.79 -9.40 -2.73
N ARG A 51 -4.67 -10.72 -2.97
CA ARG A 51 -4.65 -11.72 -1.89
C ARG A 51 -3.46 -11.55 -0.95
N SER A 52 -2.26 -11.35 -1.50
CA SER A 52 -1.04 -11.15 -0.70
C SER A 52 -1.08 -9.83 0.09
N LEU A 53 -1.56 -8.76 -0.53
CA LEU A 53 -1.70 -7.45 0.11
C LEU A 53 -2.74 -7.50 1.24
N HIS A 54 -3.90 -8.10 0.99
CA HIS A 54 -4.93 -8.28 2.00
C HIS A 54 -4.43 -9.13 3.17
N ARG A 55 -3.68 -10.21 2.91
CA ARG A 55 -3.07 -11.01 3.98
C ARG A 55 -2.01 -10.25 4.78
N ALA A 56 -1.27 -9.34 4.16
CA ALA A 56 -0.20 -8.61 4.85
C ALA A 56 -0.68 -7.35 5.57
N THR A 57 -1.70 -6.67 5.05
CA THR A 57 -2.18 -5.37 5.54
C THR A 57 -3.56 -5.43 6.19
N GLY A 58 -4.30 -6.53 5.99
CA GLY A 58 -5.69 -6.67 6.42
C GLY A 58 -6.69 -5.83 5.60
N GLN A 59 -6.23 -5.10 4.59
CA GLN A 59 -7.05 -4.17 3.80
C GLN A 59 -6.91 -4.45 2.30
N SER A 60 -7.97 -4.17 1.56
CA SER A 60 -7.92 -4.23 0.09
C SER A 60 -7.14 -3.03 -0.48
N PRO A 61 -6.50 -3.15 -1.66
CA PRO A 61 -5.79 -2.03 -2.27
C PRO A 61 -6.71 -0.83 -2.53
N HIS A 62 -8.00 -1.09 -2.82
CA HIS A 62 -9.00 -0.04 -2.97
C HIS A 62 -9.24 0.70 -1.66
N GLN A 63 -9.35 0.01 -0.53
CA GLN A 63 -9.47 0.63 0.79
C GLN A 63 -8.24 1.45 1.14
N ILE A 64 -7.03 0.92 0.93
CA ILE A 64 -5.79 1.68 1.20
C ILE A 64 -5.74 2.98 0.39
N ARG A 65 -6.10 2.91 -0.90
CA ARG A 65 -6.21 4.09 -1.78
C ARG A 65 -7.31 5.04 -1.32
N ALA A 66 -8.47 4.52 -0.91
CA ALA A 66 -9.59 5.32 -0.42
C ALA A 66 -9.25 6.01 0.89
N THR A 67 -8.61 5.33 1.84
CA THR A 67 -8.10 5.90 3.09
C THR A 67 -7.06 6.97 2.81
N ALA A 68 -6.07 6.71 1.95
CA ALA A 68 -5.07 7.71 1.58
C ALA A 68 -5.68 8.97 0.94
N ARG A 69 -6.71 8.81 0.08
CA ARG A 69 -7.47 9.93 -0.49
C ARG A 69 -8.38 10.60 0.54
N GLY A 70 -8.96 9.84 1.46
CA GLY A 70 -9.82 10.29 2.55
C GLY A 70 -9.06 11.11 3.57
N GLU A 71 -7.88 10.67 3.99
CA GLU A 71 -6.98 11.43 4.86
C GLU A 71 -6.50 12.72 4.19
N ARG A 72 -6.22 12.67 2.88
CA ARG A 72 -5.91 13.86 2.09
C ARG A 72 -7.12 14.79 2.01
N LYS A 73 -8.36 14.29 1.89
CA LYS A 73 -9.59 15.08 1.94
C LYS A 73 -9.88 15.68 3.32
N LEU A 74 -9.59 14.96 4.42
CA LEU A 74 -9.71 15.49 5.78
C LEU A 74 -8.71 16.63 6.02
N ARG A 75 -7.48 16.50 5.51
CA ARG A 75 -6.48 17.57 5.58
C ARG A 75 -6.73 18.71 4.58
N GLN A 76 -7.39 18.42 3.46
CA GLN A 76 -7.80 19.39 2.44
C GLN A 76 -9.25 19.88 2.63
N ALA A 77 -9.84 19.69 3.80
CA ALA A 77 -11.08 20.40 4.12
C ALA A 77 -10.79 21.91 3.96
N PRO A 78 -11.50 22.62 3.07
CA PRO A 78 -11.38 24.05 3.03
C PRO A 78 -11.76 24.55 4.43
N ARG A 79 -10.86 25.29 5.07
CA ARG A 79 -11.27 26.26 6.08
C ARG A 79 -12.15 27.27 5.35
N LEU A 80 -13.44 26.99 5.26
CA LEU A 80 -14.47 27.99 5.03
C LEU A 80 -15.35 27.96 6.27
N ALA A 81 -14.80 28.53 7.33
CA ALA A 81 -15.57 29.29 8.29
C ALA A 81 -15.52 30.77 7.86
N GLU A 82 -16.47 31.54 8.38
CA GLU A 82 -16.75 32.97 8.18
C GLU A 82 -17.46 33.31 6.85
N GLY A 83 -18.72 33.75 6.80
CA GLY A 83 -19.54 34.43 7.81
C GLY A 83 -19.61 35.92 7.48
N ALA A 84 -20.71 36.33 6.84
CA ALA A 84 -21.37 37.65 6.87
C ALA A 84 -22.36 37.74 5.70
#